data_AF-A0A976SIW0-F1
#
_entry.id   AF-A0A976SIW0-F1
#
_cell.length_a   1.000
_cell.length_b   1.000
_cell.length_c   1.000
_cell.angle_alpha   90.00
_cell.angle_beta   90.00
_cell.angle_gamma   90.00
#
_symmetry.space_group_name_H-M   'P 1'
#
loop_
_entity.id
_entity.type
_entity.pdbx_description
1 polymer ?
#
loop_
_entity_poly.entity_id
_entity_poly.type
_entity_poly.pdbx_seq_one_letter_code
_entity_poly.pdbx_strand_id
1 'polypeptide(L)'
;MIHLVPIFAIFLIAYSGVLNKFYSRKLVHLGCGLVLAKINYPNVPLKYVILAIAAVSVLVSFINPFPFGHKNDIGIISYNLTIIAFILMNLPIRILLPMFVVDPMASIVGCNIKSPVWIHTKTVFGSLACFFFSMITLYYVNNIYHRLILSIILTLTEGLLKYSDNVGIIFTLTTYYFLATKYNYPIQLDFKLL
;
A
#
# COMPACT_ATOMS: atom_id res chain seq x y z
N MET A 1 -10.10 -9.71 16.54
CA MET A 1 -11.21 -10.05 15.62
C MET A 1 -11.97 -8.83 15.10
N ILE A 2 -12.16 -7.77 15.89
CA ILE A 2 -12.88 -6.55 15.44
C ILE A 2 -12.29 -5.91 14.16
N HIS A 3 -10.97 -6.04 13.92
CA HIS A 3 -10.31 -5.56 12.70
C HIS A 3 -10.72 -6.30 11.42
N LEU A 4 -11.34 -7.49 11.52
CA LEU A 4 -11.81 -8.22 10.34
C LEU A 4 -13.15 -7.68 9.83
N VAL A 5 -13.94 -7.02 10.67
CA VAL A 5 -15.21 -6.39 10.30
C VAL A 5 -15.03 -5.36 9.17
N PRO A 6 -14.10 -4.37 9.27
CA PRO A 6 -13.91 -3.43 8.18
C PRO A 6 -13.37 -4.10 6.91
N ILE A 7 -12.51 -5.12 7.02
CA ILE A 7 -12.02 -5.87 5.85
C ILE A 7 -13.20 -6.54 5.14
N PHE A 8 -14.06 -7.24 5.87
CA PHE A 8 -15.24 -7.88 5.30
C PHE A 8 -16.19 -6.88 4.64
N ALA A 9 -16.45 -5.74 5.29
CA ALA A 9 -17.27 -4.67 4.73
C ALA A 9 -16.67 -4.10 3.43
N ILE A 10 -15.36 -3.89 3.37
CA ILE A 10 -14.65 -3.45 2.16
C ILE A 10 -14.85 -4.44 1.02
N PHE A 11 -14.67 -5.74 1.28
CA PHE A 11 -14.89 -6.78 0.26
C PHE A 11 -16.35 -6.83 -0.18
N LEU A 12 -17.30 -6.73 0.74
CA LEU A 12 -18.74 -6.72 0.42
C LEU A 12 -19.08 -5.56 -0.53
N ILE A 13 -18.61 -4.34 -0.24
CA ILE A 13 -18.81 -3.17 -1.10
C ILE A 13 -18.15 -3.39 -2.47
N ALA A 14 -16.91 -3.87 -2.49
CA ALA A 14 -16.18 -4.10 -3.74
C ALA A 14 -16.84 -5.16 -4.65
N TYR A 15 -17.51 -6.16 -4.05
CA TYR A 15 -18.23 -7.22 -4.75
C TYR A 15 -19.68 -6.88 -5.10
N SER A 16 -20.30 -5.91 -4.43
CA SER A 16 -21.70 -5.54 -4.62
C SER A 16 -22.05 -4.97 -6.00
N GLY A 17 -21.05 -4.56 -6.78
CA GLY A 17 -21.24 -3.87 -8.06
C GLY A 17 -21.63 -2.39 -7.93
N VAL A 18 -21.70 -1.84 -6.71
CA VAL A 18 -21.95 -0.40 -6.46
C VAL A 18 -20.85 0.48 -7.04
N LEU A 19 -19.60 0.00 -7.01
CA LEU A 19 -18.44 0.70 -7.58
C LEU A 19 -18.01 0.00 -8.88
N ASN A 20 -17.46 0.78 -9.82
CA ASN A 20 -16.83 0.21 -11.01
C ASN A 20 -15.55 -0.56 -10.62
N LYS A 21 -15.05 -1.40 -11.53
CA LYS A 21 -13.87 -2.26 -11.28
C LYS A 21 -12.65 -1.48 -10.78
N PHE A 22 -12.42 -0.28 -11.32
CA PHE A 22 -11.30 0.58 -10.92
C PHE A 22 -11.43 1.01 -9.45
N TYR A 23 -12.57 1.58 -9.06
CA TYR A 23 -12.79 2.04 -7.69
C TYR A 23 -12.89 0.90 -6.69
N SER A 24 -13.52 -0.23 -7.04
CA SER A 24 -13.53 -1.43 -6.19
C SER A 24 -12.13 -1.91 -5.87
N ARG A 25 -11.24 -1.96 -6.88
CA ARG A 25 -9.83 -2.34 -6.68
C ARG A 25 -9.13 -1.37 -5.73
N LYS A 26 -9.27 -0.06 -5.95
CA LYS A 26 -8.57 0.95 -5.14
C LYS A 26 -9.12 1.01 -3.72
N LEU A 27 -10.43 0.78 -3.52
CA LEU A 27 -11.03 0.64 -2.19
C LEU A 27 -10.45 -0.55 -1.43
N VAL A 28 -10.34 -1.72 -2.08
CA VAL A 28 -9.76 -2.91 -1.44
C VAL A 28 -8.30 -2.70 -1.10
N HIS A 29 -7.50 -2.19 -2.03
CA HIS A 29 -6.07 -1.92 -1.81
C HIS A 29 -5.85 -0.94 -0.66
N LEU A 30 -6.48 0.24 -0.73
CA LEU A 30 -6.31 1.29 0.27
C LEU A 30 -6.94 0.90 1.61
N GLY A 31 -8.19 0.42 1.59
CA GLY A 31 -8.94 0.11 2.80
C GLY A 31 -8.32 -1.03 3.60
N CYS A 32 -8.01 -2.16 2.95
CA CYS A 32 -7.36 -3.28 3.63
C CYS A 32 -5.97 -2.88 4.12
N GLY A 33 -5.21 -2.12 3.32
CA GLY A 33 -3.90 -1.61 3.72
C GLY A 33 -3.94 -0.72 4.95
N LEU A 34 -4.92 0.20 5.06
CA LEU A 34 -5.12 1.02 6.26
C LEU A 34 -5.42 0.18 7.50
N VAL A 35 -6.26 -0.84 7.38
CA VAL A 35 -6.55 -1.75 8.51
C VAL A 35 -5.29 -2.50 8.93
N LEU A 36 -4.52 -3.02 7.97
CA LEU A 36 -3.26 -3.73 8.23
C LEU A 36 -2.20 -2.82 8.87
N ALA A 37 -2.04 -1.59 8.39
CA ALA A 37 -1.12 -0.61 8.97
C ALA A 37 -1.52 -0.19 10.40
N LYS A 38 -2.84 -0.13 10.67
CA LYS A 38 -3.36 0.11 12.03
C LYS A 38 -3.06 -1.05 12.97
N ILE A 39 -3.19 -2.30 12.50
CA ILE A 39 -2.82 -3.49 13.27
C ILE A 39 -1.32 -3.47 13.58
N ASN A 40 -0.47 -3.12 12.61
CA ASN A 40 0.99 -3.05 12.67
C ASN A 40 1.68 -4.39 13.02
N TYR A 41 1.46 -4.90 14.24
CA TYR A 41 1.92 -6.18 14.74
C TYR A 41 0.71 -7.06 15.12
N PRO A 42 0.28 -7.99 14.26
CA PRO A 42 -0.86 -8.84 14.56
C PRO A 42 -0.52 -9.81 15.71
N ASN A 43 -1.44 -9.98 16.66
CA ASN A 43 -1.34 -11.04 17.66
C ASN A 43 -1.42 -12.44 17.00
N VAL A 44 -1.00 -13.49 17.72
CA VAL A 44 -0.83 -14.84 17.14
C VAL A 44 -2.07 -15.34 16.38
N PRO A 45 -3.31 -15.26 16.91
CA PRO A 45 -4.48 -15.72 16.15
C PRO A 45 -4.72 -14.88 14.88
N LEU A 46 -4.62 -13.55 14.98
CA LEU A 46 -4.84 -12.66 13.85
C LEU A 46 -3.76 -12.82 12.77
N LYS A 47 -2.52 -13.12 13.18
CA LYS A 47 -1.38 -13.38 12.30
C LYS A 47 -1.72 -14.51 11.31
N TYR A 48 -2.21 -15.64 11.82
CA TYR A 48 -2.59 -16.78 10.96
C TYR A 48 -3.77 -16.47 10.06
N VAL A 49 -4.77 -15.71 10.54
CA VAL A 49 -5.91 -15.30 9.71
C VAL A 49 -5.46 -14.41 8.55
N ILE A 50 -4.61 -13.40 8.81
CA ILE A 50 -4.11 -12.52 7.76
C ILE A 50 -3.25 -13.30 6.75
N LEU A 51 -2.40 -14.21 7.22
CA LEU A 51 -1.59 -15.07 6.35
C LEU A 51 -2.47 -15.96 5.46
N ALA A 52 -3.53 -16.55 6.01
CA ALA A 52 -4.47 -17.35 5.25
C ALA A 52 -5.19 -16.51 4.18
N ILE A 53 -5.70 -15.33 4.52
CA ILE A 53 -6.37 -14.43 3.57
C ILE A 53 -5.41 -14.01 2.46
N ALA A 54 -4.16 -13.64 2.80
CA ALA A 54 -3.16 -13.24 1.82
C ALA A 54 -2.78 -14.39 0.88
N ALA A 55 -2.56 -15.60 1.42
CA ALA A 55 -2.25 -16.79 0.63
C ALA A 55 -3.40 -17.17 -0.32
N VAL A 56 -4.64 -17.18 0.19
CA VAL A 56 -5.83 -17.41 -0.63
C VAL A 56 -5.96 -16.35 -1.72
N SER A 57 -5.73 -15.08 -1.40
CA SER A 57 -5.79 -13.99 -2.39
C SER A 57 -4.78 -14.15 -3.52
N VAL A 58 -3.58 -14.65 -3.22
CA VAL A 58 -2.57 -15.01 -4.24
C VAL A 58 -3.08 -16.17 -5.09
N LEU A 59 -3.54 -17.26 -4.49
CA LEU A 59 -4.05 -18.44 -5.22
C LEU A 59 -5.24 -18.11 -6.13
N VAL A 60 -6.20 -17.35 -5.61
CA VAL A 60 -7.40 -16.88 -6.34
C VAL A 60 -6.98 -16.04 -7.55
N SER A 61 -5.92 -15.23 -7.44
CA SER A 61 -5.42 -14.42 -8.57
C SER A 61 -4.90 -15.26 -9.75
N PHE A 62 -4.51 -16.53 -9.53
CA PHE A 62 -4.09 -17.46 -10.58
C PHE A 62 -5.24 -18.29 -11.15
N ILE A 63 -6.20 -18.69 -10.30
CA ILE A 63 -7.26 -19.64 -10.65
C ILE A 63 -8.52 -18.92 -11.13
N ASN A 64 -9.11 -18.08 -10.27
CA ASN A 64 -10.35 -17.38 -10.53
C ASN A 64 -10.28 -15.96 -9.95
N PRO A 65 -9.77 -14.97 -10.71
CA PRO A 65 -9.41 -13.67 -10.16
C PRO A 65 -10.63 -12.94 -9.60
N PHE A 66 -10.37 -12.04 -8.65
CA PHE A 66 -11.37 -11.13 -8.10
C PHE A 66 -12.11 -10.36 -9.22
N PRO A 67 -13.39 -9.99 -9.04
CA PRO A 67 -14.16 -9.23 -10.05
C PRO A 67 -13.50 -7.92 -10.51
N PHE A 68 -12.69 -7.33 -9.62
CA PHE A 68 -11.92 -6.10 -9.83
C PHE A 68 -10.44 -6.34 -10.21
N GLY A 69 -10.02 -7.60 -10.30
CA GLY A 69 -8.69 -8.03 -10.73
C GLY A 69 -8.70 -8.68 -12.11
N HIS A 70 -7.54 -9.21 -12.51
CA HIS A 70 -7.39 -10.03 -13.71
C HIS A 70 -6.51 -11.24 -13.41
N LYS A 71 -6.44 -12.19 -14.34
CA LYS A 71 -5.60 -13.38 -14.16
C LYS A 71 -4.13 -12.97 -14.10
N ASN A 72 -3.38 -13.51 -13.14
CA ASN A 72 -1.97 -13.19 -12.90
C ASN A 72 -1.71 -11.71 -12.54
N ASP A 73 -2.64 -11.08 -11.81
CA ASP A 73 -2.54 -9.67 -11.43
C ASP A 73 -1.33 -9.40 -10.53
N ILE A 74 -0.25 -8.90 -11.13
CA ILE A 74 1.03 -8.63 -10.44
C ILE A 74 0.83 -7.69 -9.25
N GLY A 75 -0.10 -6.72 -9.34
CA GLY A 75 -0.36 -5.79 -8.26
C GLY A 75 -0.96 -6.48 -7.03
N ILE A 76 -1.99 -7.32 -7.22
CA ILE A 76 -2.62 -8.08 -6.12
C ILE A 76 -1.64 -9.12 -5.56
N ILE A 77 -0.91 -9.81 -6.42
CA ILE A 77 0.06 -10.84 -6.02
C ILE A 77 1.20 -10.21 -5.21
N SER A 78 1.87 -9.18 -5.75
CA SER A 78 3.00 -8.51 -5.07
C SER A 78 2.58 -7.87 -3.74
N TYR A 79 1.39 -7.27 -3.68
CA TYR A 79 0.82 -6.75 -2.43
C TYR A 79 0.73 -7.84 -1.37
N ASN A 80 0.09 -8.97 -1.68
CA ASN A 80 -0.14 -10.03 -0.70
C ASN A 80 1.15 -10.77 -0.31
N LEU A 81 2.06 -11.00 -1.26
CA LEU A 81 3.39 -11.56 -0.97
C LEU A 81 4.19 -10.66 -0.02
N THR A 82 4.06 -9.34 -0.18
CA THR A 82 4.71 -8.37 0.73
C THR A 82 4.16 -8.48 2.14
N ILE A 83 2.83 -8.54 2.30
CA ILE A 83 2.20 -8.74 3.61
C ILE A 83 2.68 -10.04 4.26
N ILE A 84 2.73 -11.14 3.50
CA ILE A 84 3.23 -12.43 3.98
C ILE A 84 4.68 -12.29 4.45
N ALA A 85 5.57 -11.73 3.62
CA ALA A 85 6.98 -11.55 3.96
C ALA A 85 7.17 -10.74 5.25
N PHE A 86 6.47 -9.61 5.38
CA PHE A 86 6.53 -8.75 6.56
C PHE A 86 6.07 -9.46 7.84
N ILE A 87 4.96 -10.20 7.75
CA ILE A 87 4.43 -10.95 8.89
C ILE A 87 5.36 -12.10 9.29
N LEU A 88 5.96 -12.81 8.33
CA LEU A 88 6.88 -13.91 8.61
C LEU A 88 8.19 -13.40 9.23
N MET A 89 8.69 -12.26 8.76
CA MET A 89 9.89 -11.60 9.28
C MET A 89 9.63 -10.82 10.58
N ASN A 90 8.40 -10.79 11.09
CA ASN A 90 7.95 -9.97 12.22
C ASN A 90 8.30 -8.47 12.08
N LEU A 91 8.20 -7.96 10.85
CA LEU A 91 8.40 -6.54 10.55
C LEU A 91 7.11 -5.75 10.80
N PRO A 92 7.22 -4.47 11.22
CA PRO A 92 6.07 -3.59 11.37
C PRO A 92 5.38 -3.36 10.04
N ILE A 93 4.12 -3.81 9.91
CA ILE A 93 3.35 -3.60 8.67
C ILE A 93 3.13 -2.11 8.38
N ARG A 94 3.16 -1.28 9.43
CA ARG A 94 2.94 0.16 9.31
C ARG A 94 3.92 0.89 8.40
N ILE A 95 5.15 0.39 8.24
CA ILE A 95 6.10 1.02 7.32
C ILE A 95 5.64 0.93 5.86
N LEU A 96 4.71 0.02 5.55
CA LEU A 96 4.11 -0.14 4.23
C LEU A 96 2.95 0.82 3.98
N LEU A 97 2.61 1.70 4.94
CA LEU A 97 1.51 2.65 4.79
C LEU A 97 1.59 3.48 3.50
N PRO A 98 2.77 3.99 3.07
CA PRO A 98 2.86 4.65 1.77
C PRO A 98 2.49 3.73 0.61
N MET A 99 2.90 2.45 0.59
CA MET A 99 2.49 1.50 -0.46
C MET A 99 0.96 1.30 -0.53
N PHE A 100 0.28 1.33 0.62
CA PHE A 100 -1.17 1.16 0.67
C PHE A 100 -1.96 2.37 0.17
N VAL A 101 -1.41 3.58 0.28
CA VAL A 101 -2.16 4.81 0.05
C VAL A 101 -1.70 5.52 -1.22
N VAL A 102 -0.40 5.57 -1.47
CA VAL A 102 0.21 6.39 -2.53
C VAL A 102 -0.25 5.95 -3.92
N ASP A 103 -0.15 4.66 -4.26
CA ASP A 103 -0.62 4.15 -5.57
C ASP A 103 -2.13 4.37 -5.79
N PRO A 104 -3.02 4.00 -4.83
CA PRO A 104 -4.44 4.29 -4.99
C PRO A 104 -4.76 5.77 -5.15
N MET A 105 -4.10 6.66 -4.40
CA MET A 105 -4.37 8.09 -4.48
C MET A 105 -3.81 8.73 -5.75
N ALA A 106 -2.59 8.37 -6.15
CA ALA A 106 -2.00 8.83 -7.40
C ALA A 106 -2.87 8.45 -8.60
N SER A 107 -3.34 7.21 -8.65
CA SER A 107 -4.22 6.73 -9.72
C SER A 107 -5.62 7.37 -9.68
N ILE A 108 -6.24 7.53 -8.51
CA ILE A 108 -7.56 8.18 -8.40
C ILE A 108 -7.46 9.64 -8.86
N VAL A 109 -6.46 10.40 -8.38
CA VAL A 109 -6.27 11.79 -8.81
C VAL A 109 -5.93 11.87 -10.29
N GLY A 110 -5.01 11.02 -10.76
CA GLY A 110 -4.56 11.03 -12.15
C GLY A 110 -5.63 10.66 -13.17
N CYS A 111 -6.61 9.83 -12.80
CA CYS A 111 -7.74 9.47 -13.66
C CYS A 111 -8.89 10.49 -13.60
N ASN A 112 -9.04 11.24 -12.51
CA ASN A 112 -10.18 12.15 -12.33
C ASN A 112 -9.86 13.62 -12.60
N ILE A 113 -8.59 14.03 -12.50
CA ILE A 113 -8.18 15.42 -12.73
C ILE A 113 -7.29 15.51 -13.97
N LYS A 114 -7.77 16.24 -14.98
CA LYS A 114 -7.04 16.46 -16.23
C LYS A 114 -5.73 17.20 -15.95
N SER A 115 -4.62 16.60 -16.34
CA SER A 115 -3.30 17.21 -16.34
C SER A 115 -2.41 16.54 -17.38
N PRO A 116 -1.30 17.17 -17.81
CA PRO A 116 -0.40 16.57 -18.78
C PRO A 116 0.10 15.20 -18.33
N VAL A 117 0.23 14.28 -19.28
CA VAL A 117 0.96 13.03 -19.07
C VAL A 117 2.45 13.36 -19.10
N TRP A 118 3.22 12.84 -18.14
CA TRP A 118 4.68 13.05 -18.11
C TRP A 118 5.45 11.75 -18.36
N ILE A 119 5.04 10.63 -17.76
CA ILE A 119 5.65 9.31 -17.98
C ILE A 119 4.56 8.27 -18.23
N HIS A 120 4.61 7.61 -19.39
CA HIS A 120 3.68 6.55 -19.79
C HIS A 120 2.19 6.95 -19.65
N THR A 121 1.52 6.47 -18.61
CA THR A 121 0.12 6.76 -18.29
C THR A 121 -0.02 7.62 -17.03
N LYS A 122 1.09 8.03 -16.43
CA LYS A 122 1.14 8.82 -15.20
C LYS A 122 1.03 10.30 -15.56
N THR A 123 0.17 11.01 -14.84
CA THR A 123 -0.11 12.42 -15.05
C THR A 123 0.59 13.27 -14.01
N VAL A 124 0.85 14.54 -14.33
CA VAL A 124 1.51 15.48 -13.40
C VAL A 124 0.75 15.55 -12.07
N PHE A 125 -0.58 15.60 -12.10
CA PHE A 125 -1.38 15.67 -10.87
C PHE A 125 -1.43 14.33 -10.13
N GLY A 126 -1.39 13.19 -10.83
CA GLY A 126 -1.23 11.88 -10.20
C GLY A 126 0.08 11.80 -9.42
N SER A 127 1.18 12.28 -9.98
CA SER A 127 2.48 12.29 -9.31
C SER A 127 2.60 13.36 -8.22
N LEU A 128 1.93 14.50 -8.34
CA LEU A 128 1.79 15.45 -7.22
C LEU A 128 1.01 14.84 -6.05
N ALA A 129 -0.07 14.10 -6.33
CA ALA A 129 -0.79 13.35 -5.30
C ALA A 129 0.12 12.28 -4.68
N CYS A 130 0.89 11.56 -5.49
CA CYS A 130 1.89 10.61 -5.01
C CYS A 130 2.84 11.24 -3.99
N PHE A 131 3.42 12.41 -4.31
CA PHE A 131 4.29 13.16 -3.40
C PHE A 131 3.57 13.57 -2.12
N PHE A 132 2.37 14.17 -2.23
CA PHE A 132 1.62 14.68 -1.09
C PHE A 132 1.19 13.56 -0.13
N PHE A 133 0.64 12.47 -0.66
CA PHE A 133 0.24 11.32 0.15
C PHE A 133 1.46 10.57 0.70
N SER A 134 2.61 10.57 0.02
CA SER A 134 3.87 10.05 0.58
C SER A 134 4.28 10.85 1.81
N MET A 135 4.22 12.19 1.75
CA MET A 135 4.55 13.06 2.89
C MET A 135 3.63 12.81 4.10
N ILE A 136 2.34 12.57 3.87
CA ILE A 136 1.40 12.27 4.95
C ILE A 136 1.66 10.88 5.54
N THR A 137 1.84 9.88 4.68
CA THR A 137 1.93 8.48 5.11
C THR A 137 3.28 8.13 5.73
N LEU A 138 4.33 8.88 5.40
CA LEU A 138 5.64 8.85 6.05
C LEU A 138 5.67 9.63 7.38
N TYR A 139 4.53 9.85 8.04
CA TYR A 139 4.47 10.57 9.32
C TYR A 139 5.40 9.99 10.40
N TYR A 140 5.68 8.68 10.33
CA TYR A 140 6.58 7.98 11.26
C TYR A 140 8.05 8.34 11.07
N VAL A 141 8.42 9.03 9.98
CA VAL A 141 9.77 9.56 9.76
C VAL A 141 9.85 10.95 10.37
N ASN A 142 10.43 11.07 11.56
CA ASN A 142 10.38 12.34 12.32
C ASN A 142 11.24 13.44 11.70
N ASN A 143 12.32 13.08 10.99
CA ASN A 143 13.15 14.04 10.28
C ASN A 143 12.44 14.48 8.97
N ILE A 144 12.04 15.75 8.90
CA ILE A 144 11.33 16.32 7.75
C ILE A 144 12.13 16.25 6.45
N TYR A 145 13.47 16.39 6.51
CA TYR A 145 14.32 16.31 5.33
C TYR A 145 14.35 14.89 4.78
N HIS A 146 14.45 13.87 5.65
CA HIS A 146 14.37 12.47 5.21
C HIS A 146 12.99 12.18 4.62
N ARG A 147 11.93 12.70 5.23
CA ARG A 147 10.56 12.54 4.75
C ARG A 147 10.35 13.16 3.36
N LEU A 148 10.88 14.36 3.14
CA LEU A 148 10.86 15.05 1.84
C LEU A 148 11.62 14.25 0.78
N ILE A 149 12.87 13.86 1.08
CA ILE A 149 13.71 13.08 0.17
C ILE A 149 13.03 11.75 -0.18
N LEU A 150 12.52 11.02 0.81
CA LEU A 150 11.78 9.78 0.59
C LEU A 150 10.54 10.01 -0.28
N SER A 151 9.77 11.07 -0.04
CA SER A 151 8.57 11.36 -0.83
C SER A 151 8.90 11.66 -2.29
N ILE A 152 10.03 12.33 -2.55
CA ILE A 152 10.55 12.53 -3.92
C ILE A 152 10.93 11.17 -4.53
N ILE A 153 11.70 10.34 -3.81
CA ILE A 153 12.12 9.02 -4.30
C ILE A 153 10.92 8.13 -4.60
N LEU A 154 9.92 8.09 -3.72
CA LEU A 154 8.68 7.33 -3.91
C LEU A 154 7.90 7.83 -5.15
N THR A 155 7.83 9.14 -5.36
CA THR A 155 7.18 9.72 -6.54
C THR A 155 7.88 9.34 -7.83
N LEU A 156 9.22 9.40 -7.85
CA LEU A 156 10.02 8.98 -9.00
C LEU A 156 9.87 7.48 -9.25
N THR A 157 9.87 6.68 -8.20
CA THR A 157 9.73 5.22 -8.24
C THR A 157 8.37 4.82 -8.79
N GLU A 158 7.29 5.46 -8.34
CA GLU A 158 5.92 5.26 -8.83
C GLU A 158 5.80 5.64 -10.31
N GLY A 159 6.43 6.74 -10.73
CA GLY A 159 6.45 7.17 -12.12
C GLY A 159 7.22 6.23 -13.05
N LEU A 160 8.43 5.82 -12.64
CA LEU A 160 9.38 5.10 -13.49
C LEU A 160 9.10 3.59 -13.61
N LEU A 161 8.59 2.94 -12.57
CA LEU A 161 8.49 1.47 -12.52
C LEU A 161 7.22 0.88 -13.13
N LYS A 162 6.37 1.70 -13.76
CA LYS A 162 5.17 1.30 -14.53
C LYS A 162 4.24 0.31 -13.81
N TYR A 163 4.47 -1.00 -13.94
CA TYR A 163 3.67 -2.08 -13.33
C TYR A 163 4.28 -2.67 -12.04
N SER A 164 5.52 -2.32 -11.74
CA SER A 164 6.31 -2.77 -10.58
C SER A 164 6.48 -1.65 -9.55
N ASP A 165 5.65 -0.62 -9.61
CA ASP A 165 5.68 0.55 -8.71
C ASP A 165 5.58 0.14 -7.25
N ASN A 166 4.64 -0.75 -6.90
CA ASN A 166 4.51 -1.29 -5.55
C ASN A 166 5.83 -1.92 -5.06
N VAL A 167 6.47 -2.75 -5.89
CA VAL A 167 7.74 -3.43 -5.53
C VAL A 167 8.84 -2.41 -5.27
N GLY A 168 8.96 -1.38 -6.10
CA GLY A 168 9.94 -0.32 -5.90
C GLY A 168 9.67 0.52 -4.66
N ILE A 169 8.41 0.86 -4.39
CA ILE A 169 8.00 1.56 -3.17
C ILE A 169 8.37 0.72 -1.94
N ILE A 170 8.03 -0.58 -1.94
CA ILE A 170 8.37 -1.50 -0.84
C ILE A 170 9.88 -1.57 -0.64
N PHE A 171 10.64 -1.72 -1.72
CA PHE A 171 12.11 -1.77 -1.67
C PHE A 171 12.68 -0.50 -1.02
N THR A 172 12.19 0.67 -1.44
CA THR A 172 12.61 1.98 -0.90
C THR A 172 12.31 2.08 0.59
N LEU A 173 11.07 1.77 1.00
CA LEU A 173 10.62 1.86 2.39
C LEU A 173 11.37 0.89 3.31
N THR A 174 11.56 -0.35 2.84
CA THR A 174 12.26 -1.40 3.58
C THR A 174 13.74 -1.06 3.74
N THR A 175 14.37 -0.57 2.67
CA THR A 175 15.77 -0.10 2.71
C THR A 175 15.94 1.04 3.70
N TYR A 176 15.05 2.04 3.65
CA TYR A 176 15.09 3.15 4.59
C TYR A 176 14.90 2.68 6.04
N TYR A 177 13.94 1.78 6.29
CA TYR A 177 13.70 1.23 7.62
C TYR A 177 14.96 0.56 8.18
N PHE A 178 15.62 -0.31 7.41
CA PHE A 178 16.85 -0.96 7.86
C PHE A 178 17.99 0.04 8.10
N LEU A 179 18.17 1.03 7.21
CA LEU A 179 19.17 2.09 7.41
C LEU A 179 18.87 2.90 8.69
N ALA A 180 17.62 3.29 8.88
CA ALA A 180 17.23 4.05 10.07
C ALA A 180 17.42 3.25 11.36
N THR A 181 17.13 1.94 11.37
CA THR A 181 17.43 1.09 12.53
C THR A 181 18.93 0.95 12.77
N LYS A 182 19.74 0.83 11.71
CA LYS A 182 21.20 0.70 11.82
C LYS A 182 21.87 1.98 12.31
N TYR A 183 21.40 3.14 11.86
CA TYR A 183 21.97 4.46 12.18
C TYR A 183 21.20 5.21 13.28
N ASN A 184 20.24 4.55 13.95
CA ASN A 184 19.40 5.12 15.01
C ASN A 184 18.69 6.42 14.60
N TYR A 185 18.23 6.51 13.35
CA TYR A 185 17.40 7.63 12.92
C TYR A 185 16.02 7.58 13.60
N PRO A 186 15.45 8.73 13.97
CA PRO A 186 14.19 8.76 14.71
C PRO A 186 13.02 8.33 13.82
N ILE A 187 12.55 7.11 14.07
CA ILE A 187 11.32 6.55 13.50
C ILE A 187 10.33 6.29 14.63
N GLN A 188 9.08 6.76 14.48
CA GLN A 188 8.01 6.54 15.45
C GLN A 188 6.90 5.67 14.86
N LEU A 189 6.95 4.37 15.16
CA LEU A 189 5.94 3.40 14.71
C LEU A 189 4.81 3.17 15.71
N ASP A 190 4.75 3.98 16.78
CA ASP A 190 3.65 3.96 17.73
C ASP A 190 2.60 4.99 17.32
N PHE A 191 1.33 4.56 17.31
CA PHE A 191 0.22 5.45 16.93
C PHE A 191 -0.12 6.21 18.21
N LYS A 192 0.63 7.28 18.50
CA LYS A 192 0.16 8.28 19.44
C LYS A 192 -0.75 9.20 18.62
N LEU A 193 -2.05 8.92 18.64
CA LEU A 193 -3.03 9.92 18.24
C LEU A 193 -2.67 11.20 19.02
N LEU A 194 -2.43 12.28 18.29
CA LEU A 194 -2.70 13.62 18.80
C LEU A 194 -4.18 13.65 19.24
#